data_AF-A0A381XU50-F1
#
_entry.id   AF-A0A381XU50-F1
#
_cell.length_a   1.000
_cell.length_b   1.000
_cell.length_c   1.000
_cell.angle_alpha   90.00
_cell.angle_beta   90.00
_cell.angle_gamma   90.00
#
_symmetry.space_group_name_H-M   'P 1'
#
loop_
_entity.id
_entity.type
_entity.pdbx_description
1 polymer ?
#
loop_
_entity_poly.entity_id
_entity_poly.type
_entity_poly.pdbx_seq_one_letter_code
_entity_poly.pdbx_strand_id
1 'polypeptide(L)'
;MSRKDLWVKVATPLTLTQVADLVEGRLDGDGSIHIQGVAPLDDASPVEMAFLAMKRYGRLVSTSNAGAYLVSSEFEYLIPAGLPKVVVDRPYPALRELLSYFSNEGDLSPGVHETAVIGNRVHLGSGVRIEPFVVIEEGVSIGDRTRIGSHSVVGSE
;
A
#
# COMPACT_ATOMS: atom_id res chain seq x y z
N MET A 1 3.14 19.33 -27.68
CA MET A 1 3.68 19.33 -26.30
C MET A 1 3.71 17.89 -25.78
N SER A 2 4.82 17.50 -25.16
CA SER A 2 5.26 16.12 -24.96
C SER A 2 4.48 15.38 -23.87
N ARG A 3 3.96 14.18 -24.19
CA ARG A 3 3.33 13.21 -23.27
C ARG A 3 4.38 12.53 -22.37
N LYS A 4 5.02 13.26 -21.44
CA LYS A 4 6.10 12.68 -20.61
C LYS A 4 5.80 12.44 -19.13
N ASP A 5 4.62 12.81 -18.66
CA ASP A 5 4.36 12.87 -17.22
C ASP A 5 3.12 12.05 -16.82
N LEU A 6 3.08 10.79 -17.26
CA LEU A 6 2.22 9.75 -16.66
C LEU A 6 2.84 9.34 -15.32
N TRP A 7 2.63 10.14 -14.27
CA TRP A 7 3.17 9.89 -12.93
C TRP A 7 2.46 8.72 -12.26
N VAL A 8 2.93 7.51 -12.55
CA VAL A 8 2.83 6.41 -11.59
C VAL A 8 3.92 6.68 -10.55
N LYS A 9 3.56 7.16 -9.36
CA LYS A 9 4.52 7.29 -8.25
C LYS A 9 4.90 5.88 -7.79
N VAL A 10 5.94 5.32 -8.39
CA VAL A 10 6.57 4.11 -7.86
C VAL A 10 7.13 4.48 -6.49
N ALA A 11 6.65 3.80 -5.44
CA ALA A 11 7.18 4.01 -4.09
C ALA A 11 8.70 3.78 -4.11
N THR A 12 9.44 4.69 -3.48
CA THR A 12 10.91 4.60 -3.46
C THR A 12 11.31 3.41 -2.58
N PRO A 13 12.20 2.51 -3.04
CA PRO A 13 12.68 1.41 -2.22
C PRO A 13 13.23 1.90 -0.88
N LEU A 14 12.98 1.15 0.19
CA LEU A 14 13.52 1.43 1.53
C LEU A 14 14.65 0.46 1.85
N THR A 15 15.67 0.93 2.56
CA THR A 15 16.62 0.02 3.21
C THR A 15 15.98 -0.64 4.42
N LEU A 16 16.49 -1.80 4.86
CA LEU A 16 15.97 -2.44 6.07
C LEU A 16 16.15 -1.59 7.33
N THR A 17 17.17 -0.74 7.39
CA THR A 17 17.29 0.27 8.46
C THR A 17 16.11 1.24 8.43
N GLN A 18 15.77 1.79 7.25
CA GLN A 18 14.65 2.71 7.11
C GLN A 18 13.30 2.04 7.41
N VAL A 19 13.14 0.77 7.03
CA VAL A 19 11.97 -0.03 7.41
C VAL A 19 11.88 -0.14 8.93
N ALA A 20 12.97 -0.52 9.60
CA ALA A 20 12.99 -0.67 11.05
C ALA A 20 12.66 0.64 11.76
N ASP A 21 13.21 1.76 11.29
CA ASP A 21 12.89 3.10 11.81
C ASP A 21 11.41 3.46 11.59
N LEU A 22 10.89 3.19 10.38
CA LEU A 22 9.50 3.48 10.01
C LEU A 22 8.51 2.75 10.92
N VAL A 23 8.73 1.46 11.19
CA VAL A 23 7.79 0.64 11.96
C VAL A 23 8.13 0.54 13.45
N GLU A 24 9.08 1.33 13.93
CA GLU A 24 9.63 1.28 15.30
C GLU A 24 10.07 -0.15 15.70
N GLY A 25 10.67 -0.87 14.75
CA GLY A 25 11.11 -2.26 14.89
C GLY A 25 12.60 -2.40 15.18
N ARG A 26 13.00 -3.59 15.64
CA ARG A 26 14.41 -3.96 15.80
C ARG A 26 14.89 -4.70 14.55
N LEU A 27 15.92 -4.18 13.91
CA LEU A 27 16.62 -4.86 12.83
C LEU A 27 17.55 -5.97 13.36
N ASP A 28 17.53 -7.13 12.70
CA ASP A 28 18.53 -8.19 12.81
C ASP A 28 18.93 -8.65 11.40
N GLY A 29 20.16 -8.35 10.99
CA GLY A 29 20.69 -8.61 9.65
C GLY A 29 21.34 -7.37 9.01
N ASP A 30 21.56 -7.45 7.70
CA ASP A 30 22.16 -6.35 6.91
C ASP A 30 21.14 -5.24 6.61
N GLY A 31 21.32 -4.09 7.26
CA GLY A 31 20.47 -2.91 7.11
C GLY A 31 20.52 -2.24 5.73
N SER A 32 21.48 -2.58 4.88
CA SER A 32 21.65 -1.99 3.55
C SER A 32 20.79 -2.64 2.45
N ILE A 33 20.14 -3.77 2.75
CA ILE A 33 19.24 -4.46 1.82
C ILE A 33 18.06 -3.56 1.48
N HIS A 34 17.77 -3.42 0.19
CA HIS A 34 16.65 -2.62 -0.30
C HIS A 34 15.42 -3.48 -0.53
N ILE A 35 14.28 -3.00 -0.05
CA ILE A 35 12.97 -3.62 -0.19
C ILE A 35 12.03 -2.68 -0.94
N GLN A 36 11.23 -3.26 -1.82
CA GLN A 36 10.29 -2.55 -2.72
C GLN A 36 8.82 -2.80 -2.35
N GLY A 37 8.55 -3.68 -1.40
CA GLY A 37 7.19 -4.05 -1.03
C GLY A 37 7.12 -5.10 0.08
N VAL A 38 5.88 -5.49 0.39
CA VAL A 38 5.57 -6.55 1.35
C VAL A 38 4.64 -7.54 0.66
N ALA A 39 4.90 -8.84 0.86
CA ALA A 39 4.16 -9.92 0.23
C ALA A 39 3.91 -11.10 1.20
N PRO A 40 2.96 -12.00 0.90
CA PRO A 40 2.80 -13.26 1.62
C PRO A 40 4.07 -14.12 1.59
N LEU A 41 4.26 -14.98 2.60
CA LEU A 41 5.46 -15.84 2.72
C LEU A 41 5.70 -16.74 1.48
N ASP A 42 4.63 -17.22 0.87
CA ASP A 42 4.61 -18.12 -0.28
C ASP A 42 4.81 -17.42 -1.64
N ASP A 43 4.54 -16.11 -1.72
CA ASP A 43 4.64 -15.32 -2.95
C ASP A 43 5.77 -14.28 -2.94
N ALA A 44 6.37 -14.01 -1.77
CA ALA A 44 7.38 -12.97 -1.63
C ALA A 44 8.63 -13.23 -2.48
N SER A 45 9.01 -12.21 -3.24
CA SER A 45 10.23 -12.18 -4.05
C SER A 45 11.45 -11.68 -3.26
N PRO A 46 12.68 -11.83 -3.81
CA PRO A 46 13.91 -11.37 -3.14
C PRO A 46 14.00 -9.87 -2.89
N VAL A 47 13.13 -9.06 -3.51
CA VAL A 47 13.07 -7.59 -3.30
C VAL A 47 11.93 -7.18 -2.37
N GLU A 48 11.21 -8.15 -1.79
CA GLU A 48 10.07 -7.92 -0.90
C GLU A 48 10.34 -8.48 0.50
N MET A 49 9.65 -7.91 1.48
CA MET A 49 9.56 -8.51 2.81
C MET A 49 8.39 -9.47 2.90
N ALA A 50 8.62 -10.66 3.46
CA ALA A 50 7.54 -11.53 3.88
C ALA A 50 7.06 -11.21 5.30
N PHE A 51 5.77 -11.35 5.55
CA PHE A 51 5.17 -11.10 6.87
C PHE A 51 4.90 -12.38 7.66
N LEU A 52 5.37 -12.45 8.91
CA LEU A 52 5.09 -13.56 9.83
C LEU A 52 4.54 -13.06 11.18
N ALA A 53 3.23 -13.23 11.39
CA ALA A 53 2.56 -12.88 12.64
C ALA A 53 1.73 -14.01 13.26
N MET A 54 1.83 -15.24 12.74
CA MET A 54 1.18 -16.40 13.35
C MET A 54 2.03 -17.65 13.22
N LYS A 55 2.18 -18.40 14.31
CA LYS A 55 2.96 -19.64 14.40
C LYS A 55 2.68 -20.66 13.30
N ARG A 56 1.42 -20.81 12.86
CA ARG A 56 1.03 -21.79 11.83
C ARG A 56 1.75 -21.59 10.48
N TYR A 57 2.19 -20.37 10.19
CA TYR A 57 2.88 -20.03 8.95
C TYR A 57 4.40 -20.15 9.04
N GLY A 58 4.97 -20.48 10.21
CA GLY A 58 6.42 -20.63 10.37
C GLY A 58 7.04 -21.69 9.43
N ARG A 59 6.27 -22.70 9.04
CA ARG A 59 6.72 -23.72 8.07
C ARG A 59 6.97 -23.17 6.66
N LEU A 60 6.33 -22.05 6.30
CA LEU A 60 6.49 -21.43 4.99
C LEU A 60 7.78 -20.60 4.90
N VAL A 61 8.41 -20.27 6.04
CA VAL A 61 9.65 -19.48 6.07
C VAL A 61 10.76 -20.18 5.29
N SER A 62 10.89 -21.51 5.44
CA SER A 62 11.94 -22.29 4.77
C SER A 62 11.78 -22.40 3.25
N THR A 63 10.59 -22.10 2.73
CA THR A 63 10.28 -22.16 1.28
C THR A 63 10.09 -20.78 0.68
N SER A 64 10.17 -19.72 1.49
CA SER A 64 9.99 -18.34 1.05
C SER A 64 11.22 -17.84 0.30
N ASN A 65 11.02 -17.05 -0.74
CA ASN A 65 12.08 -16.37 -1.49
C ASN A 65 12.26 -14.91 -1.07
N ALA A 66 11.67 -14.50 0.05
CA ALA A 66 11.71 -13.13 0.54
C ALA A 66 13.15 -12.64 0.78
N GLY A 67 13.40 -11.36 0.47
CA GLY A 67 14.68 -10.73 0.78
C GLY A 67 14.88 -10.48 2.27
N ALA A 68 13.78 -10.32 3.00
CA ALA A 68 13.76 -10.12 4.45
C ALA A 68 12.39 -10.47 5.05
N TYR A 69 12.28 -10.46 6.38
CA TYR A 69 11.06 -10.80 7.09
C TYR A 69 10.62 -9.71 8.06
N LEU A 70 9.35 -9.31 8.01
CA LEU A 70 8.69 -8.57 9.09
C LEU A 70 8.04 -9.59 10.03
N VAL A 71 8.50 -9.65 11.28
CA VAL A 71 8.09 -10.71 12.21
C VAL A 71 7.68 -10.17 13.57
N SER A 72 6.66 -10.79 14.16
CA SER A 72 6.29 -10.55 15.57
C SER A 72 7.42 -10.99 16.51
N SER A 73 7.70 -10.24 17.57
CA SER A 73 8.65 -10.65 18.62
C SER A 73 8.33 -12.04 19.20
N GLU A 74 7.05 -12.39 19.32
CA GLU A 74 6.60 -13.73 19.75
C GLU A 74 7.07 -14.85 18.82
N PHE A 75 7.24 -14.58 17.52
CA PHE A 75 7.50 -15.58 16.49
C PHE A 75 8.89 -15.45 15.86
N GLU A 76 9.75 -14.58 16.39
CA GLU A 76 11.10 -14.35 15.87
C GLU A 76 11.91 -15.65 15.74
N TYR A 77 11.75 -16.56 16.71
CA TYR A 77 12.45 -17.85 16.75
C TYR A 77 12.11 -18.79 15.57
N LEU A 78 11.06 -18.48 14.80
CA LEU A 78 10.69 -19.22 13.59
C LEU A 78 11.46 -18.76 12.35
N ILE A 79 12.19 -17.64 12.42
CA ILE A 79 13.07 -17.18 11.35
C ILE A 79 14.47 -17.78 11.57
N PRO A 80 14.99 -18.61 10.64
CA PRO A 80 16.34 -19.13 10.71
C PRO A 80 17.39 -18.03 10.89
N ALA A 81 18.45 -18.34 11.65
CA ALA A 81 19.57 -17.43 11.83
C ALA A 81 20.20 -17.06 10.47
N GLY A 82 20.63 -15.80 10.32
CA GLY A 82 21.23 -15.27 9.09
C GLY A 82 20.24 -14.75 8.06
N LEU A 83 18.94 -15.00 8.21
CA LEU A 83 17.92 -14.34 7.38
C LEU A 83 17.61 -12.94 7.94
N PRO A 84 17.71 -11.87 7.11
CA PRO A 84 17.41 -10.52 7.54
C PRO A 84 15.97 -10.37 8.01
N LYS A 85 15.76 -9.74 9.16
CA LYS A 85 14.43 -9.53 9.73
C LYS A 85 14.29 -8.21 10.48
N VAL A 86 13.09 -7.67 10.47
CA VAL A 86 12.64 -6.57 11.33
C VAL A 86 11.62 -7.14 12.30
N VAL A 87 11.94 -7.05 13.59
CA VAL A 87 11.17 -7.62 14.69
C VAL A 87 10.33 -6.54 15.35
N VAL A 88 9.03 -6.77 15.51
CA VAL A 88 8.07 -5.80 16.04
C VAL A 88 7.12 -6.43 17.06
N ASP A 89 6.71 -5.67 18.07
CA ASP A 89 5.68 -6.12 19.03
C ASP A 89 4.26 -6.00 18.47
N ARG A 90 4.06 -5.07 17.53
CA ARG A 90 2.75 -4.79 16.91
C ARG A 90 2.81 -5.07 15.39
N PRO A 91 2.76 -6.35 14.98
CA PRO A 91 3.02 -6.74 13.59
C PRO A 91 1.97 -6.23 12.58
N TYR A 92 0.69 -6.14 12.95
CA TYR A 92 -0.36 -5.65 12.04
C TYR A 92 -0.30 -4.12 11.80
N PRO A 93 -0.12 -3.28 12.84
CA PRO A 93 0.19 -1.87 12.63
C PRO A 93 1.42 -1.63 11.75
N ALA A 94 2.52 -2.34 12.00
CA ALA A 94 3.74 -2.27 11.18
C ALA A 94 3.47 -2.65 9.72
N LEU A 95 2.74 -3.75 9.49
CA LEU A 95 2.34 -4.16 8.14
C LEU A 95 1.49 -3.09 7.44
N ARG A 96 0.51 -2.49 8.14
CA ARG A 96 -0.33 -1.42 7.56
C ARG A 96 0.53 -0.24 7.12
N GLU A 97 1.47 0.19 7.96
CA GLU A 97 2.35 1.32 7.67
C GLU A 97 3.20 1.08 6.42
N LEU A 98 3.78 -0.12 6.31
CA LEU A 98 4.54 -0.51 5.12
C LEU A 98 3.66 -0.62 3.87
N LEU A 99 2.46 -1.22 3.99
CA LEU A 99 1.51 -1.27 2.88
C LEU A 99 1.10 0.14 2.45
N SER A 100 0.88 1.08 3.37
CA SER A 100 0.59 2.47 3.05
C SER A 100 1.77 3.18 2.37
N TYR A 101 3.01 2.91 2.80
CA TYR A 101 4.19 3.47 2.18
C TYR A 101 4.40 2.94 0.75
N PHE A 102 4.30 1.62 0.57
CA PHE A 102 4.48 0.97 -0.73
C PHE A 102 3.24 1.03 -1.63
N SER A 103 2.08 1.45 -1.11
CA SER A 103 0.88 1.61 -1.92
C SER A 103 1.08 2.73 -2.94
N ASN A 104 1.12 2.32 -4.20
CA ASN A 104 1.08 3.21 -5.35
C ASN A 104 -0.38 3.55 -5.67
N GLU A 105 -1.08 4.16 -4.72
CA GLU A 105 -2.31 4.86 -5.04
C GLU A 105 -1.89 6.18 -5.69
N GLY A 106 -1.78 6.16 -7.03
CA GLY A 106 -1.46 7.35 -7.82
C GLY A 106 -2.32 8.55 -7.40
N ASP A 107 -1.79 9.77 -7.58
CA ASP A 107 -2.27 11.04 -7.02
C ASP A 107 -3.72 10.99 -6.51
N LEU A 108 -3.89 10.79 -5.20
CA LEU A 108 -5.18 10.73 -4.50
C LEU A 108 -5.78 12.12 -4.24
N SER A 109 -5.26 13.15 -4.89
CA SER A 109 -5.76 14.51 -4.74
C SER A 109 -7.27 14.56 -5.05
N PRO A 110 -8.06 15.15 -4.13
CA PRO A 110 -9.45 15.49 -4.41
C PRO A 110 -9.54 16.36 -5.65
N GLY A 111 -10.61 16.18 -6.42
CA GLY A 111 -10.82 16.94 -7.64
C GLY A 111 -11.80 16.28 -8.58
N VAL A 112 -12.27 17.08 -9.53
CA VAL A 112 -13.12 16.62 -10.62
C VAL A 112 -12.27 16.61 -11.89
N HIS A 113 -12.10 15.44 -12.50
CA HIS A 113 -11.40 15.36 -13.78
C HIS A 113 -12.16 16.17 -14.84
N GLU A 114 -11.43 16.88 -15.70
CA GLU A 114 -12.01 17.78 -16.73
C GLU A 114 -12.94 17.07 -17.72
N THR A 115 -12.80 15.75 -17.89
CA THR A 115 -13.66 14.93 -18.76
C THR A 115 -14.90 14.37 -18.07
N ALA A 116 -15.10 14.65 -16.77
CA ALA A 116 -16.30 14.23 -16.07
C ALA A 116 -17.50 15.10 -16.50
N VAL A 117 -18.66 14.46 -16.68
CA VAL A 117 -19.93 15.14 -16.98
C VAL A 117 -20.74 15.22 -15.71
N ILE A 118 -20.92 16.44 -15.19
CA ILE A 118 -21.64 16.68 -13.93
C ILE A 118 -22.96 17.39 -14.23
N GLY A 119 -24.07 16.77 -13.84
CA GLY A 119 -25.41 17.32 -13.97
C GLY A 119 -25.64 18.56 -13.10
N ASN A 120 -26.75 19.25 -13.35
CA ASN A 120 -27.11 20.42 -12.55
C ASN A 120 -27.42 20.03 -11.10
N ARG A 121 -27.26 20.98 -10.17
CA ARG A 121 -27.62 20.80 -8.75
C ARG A 121 -26.96 19.59 -8.06
N VAL A 122 -25.87 19.06 -8.61
CA VAL A 122 -25.06 18.03 -7.93
C VAL A 122 -24.40 18.62 -6.69
N HIS A 123 -24.36 17.85 -5.62
CA HIS A 123 -23.67 18.24 -4.38
C HIS A 123 -22.48 17.31 -4.19
N LEU A 124 -21.27 17.88 -4.12
CA LEU A 124 -20.04 17.12 -3.85
C LEU A 124 -19.53 17.47 -2.46
N GLY A 125 -19.32 16.45 -1.63
CA GLY A 125 -18.68 16.58 -0.33
C GLY A 125 -17.22 17.02 -0.40
N SER A 126 -16.65 17.31 0.75
CA SER A 126 -15.23 17.66 0.88
C SER A 126 -14.34 16.46 0.57
N GLY A 127 -13.27 16.69 -0.17
CA GLY A 127 -12.31 15.64 -0.50
C GLY A 127 -12.80 14.61 -1.53
N VAL A 128 -13.86 14.92 -2.29
CA VAL A 128 -14.36 14.03 -3.36
C VAL A 128 -13.38 13.96 -4.53
N ARG A 129 -13.23 12.76 -5.11
CA ARG A 129 -12.46 12.50 -6.32
C ARG A 129 -13.35 11.90 -7.41
N ILE A 130 -13.42 12.58 -8.55
CA ILE A 130 -14.12 12.13 -9.75
C ILE A 130 -13.09 11.86 -10.85
N GLU A 131 -12.92 10.59 -11.22
CA GLU A 131 -11.97 10.14 -12.23
C GLU A 131 -12.45 10.43 -13.69
N PRO A 132 -11.59 10.25 -14.72
CA PRO A 132 -11.97 10.52 -16.11
C PRO A 132 -13.27 9.84 -16.57
N PHE A 133 -14.07 10.58 -17.35
CA PHE A 133 -15.27 10.09 -18.03
C PHE A 133 -16.38 9.57 -17.10
N VAL A 134 -16.37 9.97 -15.83
CA VAL A 134 -17.51 9.74 -14.94
C VAL A 134 -18.69 10.62 -15.37
N VAL A 135 -19.91 10.07 -15.28
CA VAL A 135 -21.16 10.82 -15.46
C VAL A 135 -21.92 10.85 -14.13
N ILE A 136 -22.25 12.03 -13.64
CA ILE A 136 -23.09 12.24 -12.46
C ILE A 136 -24.36 12.96 -12.91
N GLU A 137 -25.53 12.34 -12.72
CA GLU A 137 -26.81 12.91 -13.11
C GLU A 137 -27.27 14.07 -12.20
N GLU A 138 -28.31 14.78 -12.63
CA GLU A 138 -28.82 15.98 -11.97
C GLU A 138 -29.37 15.69 -10.57
N GLY A 139 -29.02 16.54 -9.60
CA GLY A 139 -29.50 16.43 -8.22
C GLY A 139 -28.82 15.37 -7.35
N VAL A 140 -27.85 14.61 -7.89
CA VAL A 140 -27.10 13.62 -7.12
C VAL A 140 -26.28 14.27 -6.01
N SER A 141 -26.23 13.63 -4.84
CA SER A 141 -25.38 14.02 -3.71
C SER A 141 -24.29 12.98 -3.47
N ILE A 142 -23.03 13.40 -3.52
CA ILE A 142 -21.85 12.60 -3.26
C ILE A 142 -21.25 13.01 -1.91
N GLY A 143 -21.05 12.04 -1.01
CA GLY A 143 -20.53 12.29 0.33
C GLY A 143 -19.05 12.65 0.39
N ASP A 144 -18.60 13.08 1.57
CA ASP A 144 -17.19 13.43 1.82
C ASP A 144 -16.25 12.25 1.56
N ARG A 145 -15.09 12.56 0.95
CA ARG A 145 -14.02 11.59 0.66
C ARG A 145 -14.46 10.41 -0.22
N THR A 146 -15.55 10.56 -0.97
CA THR A 146 -15.97 9.57 -1.97
C THR A 146 -15.06 9.64 -3.20
N ARG A 147 -14.70 8.47 -3.71
CA ARG A 147 -14.00 8.29 -4.99
C ARG A 147 -14.92 7.60 -5.98
N ILE A 148 -15.10 8.20 -7.15
CA ILE A 148 -15.84 7.63 -8.26
C ILE A 148 -14.85 7.28 -9.37
N GLY A 149 -14.77 5.98 -9.68
CA GLY A 149 -13.81 5.43 -10.64
C GLY A 149 -14.18 5.74 -12.09
N SER A 150 -13.18 5.77 -12.96
CA SER A 150 -13.32 6.11 -14.38
C SER A 150 -14.48 5.34 -15.05
N HIS A 151 -15.22 6.01 -15.95
CA HIS A 151 -16.36 5.44 -16.69
C HIS A 151 -17.58 5.02 -15.86
N SER A 152 -17.63 5.35 -14.57
CA SER A 152 -18.84 5.10 -13.75
C SER A 152 -19.96 6.08 -14.09
N VAL A 153 -21.21 5.64 -13.89
CA VAL A 153 -22.41 6.48 -13.97
C VAL A 153 -23.11 6.47 -12.61
N VAL A 154 -23.41 7.65 -12.07
CA VAL A 154 -24.27 7.80 -10.89
C VAL A 154 -25.57 8.45 -11.33
N GLY A 155 -26.63 7.65 -11.40
CA GLY A 155 -27.95 8.09 -11.83
C GLY A 155 -28.74 8.83 -10.75
N SER A 156 -29.71 9.62 -11.20
CA SER A 156 -30.76 10.21 -10.37
C SER A 156 -31.98 9.28 -10.40
N GLU A 157 -32.39 8.78 -9.23
CA GLU A 157 -33.76 8.29 -9.02
C GLU A 157 -34.66 9.42 -8.51
#